data_AF-A0A1T2XKD2-F1
#
_entry.id   AF-A0A1T2XKD2-F1
#
_cell.length_a   1.000
_cell.length_b   1.000
_cell.length_c   1.000
_cell.angle_alpha   90.00
_cell.angle_beta   90.00
_cell.angle_gamma   90.00
#
_symmetry.space_group_name_H-M   'P 1'
#
loop_
_entity.id
_entity.type
_entity.pdbx_description
1 polymer ?
#
loop_
_entity_poly.entity_id
_entity_poly.type
_entity_poly.pdbx_seq_one_letter_code
_entity_poly.pdbx_strand_id
1 'polypeptide(L)'
;MISVIIPTVNQIDLVKQCIHSFIQTVSEIPYEIIIVDDGSPPHIQQPLLEWANSISVRCILKPSNSGFSATVNAGIREAQGAYILLVNNDIVFHEPGWLGHMMQSIQQAPNIAIVGARLLYSNQTIQHGGVFYSGRGNFDHRYRFLPANHPPALIVEDVNAVTGALLLIRKDLFQDVGLLSEAYHIAYEDIDLCYRAKQKGWRIIYCGAASAIHLEGQTRGTTPANKNPFWRKKEMEAKMTFWSKWMGVRF
;
A
#
# COMPACT_ATOMS: atom_id res chain seq x y z
N MET A 1 3.08 15.47 10.58
CA MET A 1 3.87 15.17 9.37
C MET A 1 3.68 13.72 8.98
N ILE A 2 3.60 13.45 7.68
CA ILE A 2 3.44 12.13 7.08
C ILE A 2 4.72 11.76 6.30
N SER A 3 5.21 10.54 6.43
CA SER A 3 6.26 10.01 5.54
C SER A 3 5.63 9.12 4.49
N VAL A 4 5.73 9.52 3.22
CA VAL A 4 5.19 8.80 2.08
C VAL A 4 6.26 7.85 1.55
N ILE A 5 6.01 6.54 1.63
CA ILE A 5 6.94 5.51 1.20
C ILE A 5 6.47 4.94 -0.14
N ILE A 6 7.32 5.07 -1.16
CA ILE A 6 7.02 4.62 -2.52
C ILE A 6 8.04 3.54 -2.94
N PRO A 7 7.71 2.25 -2.79
CA PRO A 7 8.56 1.17 -3.28
C PRO A 7 8.49 1.08 -4.81
N THR A 8 9.62 0.83 -5.47
CA THR A 8 9.68 0.69 -6.92
C THR A 8 10.75 -0.33 -7.34
N VAL A 9 10.59 -0.90 -8.52
CA VAL A 9 11.62 -1.66 -9.22
C VAL A 9 11.37 -1.55 -10.72
N ASN A 10 12.38 -1.16 -11.48
CA ASN A 10 12.39 -0.97 -12.94
C ASN A 10 11.40 0.08 -13.53
N GLN A 11 10.64 0.81 -12.71
CA GLN A 11 9.50 1.61 -13.18
C GLN A 11 9.61 3.11 -12.84
N ILE A 12 10.54 3.83 -13.48
CA ILE A 12 10.74 5.27 -13.21
C ILE A 12 9.51 6.08 -13.59
N ASP A 13 8.91 5.83 -14.76
CA ASP A 13 7.82 6.67 -15.27
C ASP A 13 6.56 6.59 -14.41
N LEU A 14 6.26 5.41 -13.85
CA LEU A 14 5.18 5.23 -12.89
C LEU A 14 5.46 6.02 -11.60
N VAL A 15 6.68 5.95 -11.06
CA VAL A 15 7.07 6.74 -9.88
C VAL A 15 6.90 8.25 -10.13
N LYS A 16 7.34 8.74 -11.30
CA LYS A 16 7.18 10.14 -11.70
C LYS A 16 5.72 10.55 -11.73
N GLN A 17 4.87 9.75 -12.38
CA GLN A 17 3.43 10.00 -12.46
C GLN A 17 2.77 10.00 -11.08
N CYS A 18 3.08 9.00 -10.25
CA CYS A 18 2.58 8.89 -8.89
C CYS A 18 2.94 10.12 -8.05
N ILE A 19 4.20 10.52 -8.02
CA ILE A 19 4.66 11.67 -7.22
C ILE A 19 4.09 12.99 -7.75
N HIS A 20 4.06 13.21 -9.06
CA HIS A 20 3.47 14.44 -9.61
C HIS A 20 1.98 14.54 -9.26
N SER A 21 1.22 13.45 -9.42
CA SER A 21 -0.20 13.44 -9.05
C SER A 21 -0.43 13.63 -7.55
N PHE A 22 0.46 13.07 -6.70
CA PHE A 22 0.44 13.29 -5.25
C PHE A 22 0.64 14.78 -4.92
N ILE A 23 1.72 15.40 -5.42
CA ILE A 23 2.05 16.80 -5.14
C ILE A 23 0.93 17.74 -5.63
N GLN A 24 0.28 17.42 -6.75
CA GLN A 24 -0.82 18.22 -7.29
C GLN A 24 -2.13 18.13 -6.48
N THR A 25 -2.33 17.05 -5.71
CA THR A 25 -3.60 16.78 -5.01
C THR A 25 -3.51 16.90 -3.50
N VAL A 26 -2.29 17.02 -2.95
CA VAL A 26 -2.05 17.16 -1.51
C VAL A 26 -1.66 18.59 -1.19
N SER A 27 -2.53 19.27 -0.44
CA SER A 27 -2.28 20.59 0.14
C SER A 27 -2.38 20.53 1.66
N GLU A 28 -1.75 21.49 2.35
CA GLU A 28 -1.92 21.78 3.79
C GLU A 28 -1.37 20.75 4.79
N ILE A 29 -1.13 19.50 4.38
CA ILE A 29 -0.59 18.46 5.26
C ILE A 29 0.93 18.36 5.06
N PRO A 30 1.76 18.60 6.09
CA PRO A 30 3.20 18.45 5.96
C PRO A 30 3.59 16.99 5.67
N TYR A 31 4.37 16.78 4.63
CA TYR A 31 4.86 15.46 4.23
C TYR A 31 6.33 15.48 3.82
N GLU A 32 6.93 14.30 3.85
CA GLU A 32 8.16 13.96 3.11
C GLU A 32 7.88 12.76 2.21
N ILE A 33 8.63 12.63 1.12
CA ILE A 33 8.53 11.49 0.20
C ILE A 33 9.87 10.73 0.22
N ILE A 34 9.78 9.41 0.37
CA ILE A 34 10.91 8.49 0.36
C ILE A 34 10.63 7.43 -0.71
N ILE A 35 11.34 7.51 -1.83
CA ILE A 35 11.36 6.48 -2.86
C ILE A 35 12.33 5.39 -2.39
N VAL A 36 11.93 4.12 -2.51
CA VAL A 36 12.83 3.00 -2.26
C VAL A 36 12.88 2.11 -3.49
N ASP A 37 14.01 2.14 -4.19
CA ASP A 37 14.28 1.26 -5.31
C ASP A 37 14.78 -0.11 -4.83
N ASP A 38 14.11 -1.17 -5.28
CA ASP A 38 14.33 -2.56 -4.89
C ASP A 38 15.26 -3.31 -5.85
N GLY A 39 16.43 -2.73 -6.14
CA GLY A 39 17.48 -3.37 -6.92
C GLY A 39 17.26 -3.30 -8.43
N SER A 40 16.80 -2.15 -8.95
CA SER A 40 16.83 -1.86 -10.37
C SER A 40 18.28 -1.84 -10.90
N PRO A 41 18.52 -2.08 -12.20
CA PRO A 41 19.86 -1.98 -12.77
C PRO A 41 20.37 -0.52 -12.76
N PRO A 42 21.70 -0.30 -12.83
CA PRO A 42 22.29 1.04 -12.73
C PRO A 42 21.74 2.07 -13.72
N HIS A 43 21.41 1.65 -14.95
CA HIS A 43 20.84 2.53 -15.98
C HIS A 43 19.41 3.02 -15.66
N ILE A 44 18.76 2.45 -14.64
CA ILE A 44 17.47 2.89 -14.10
C ILE A 44 17.69 3.64 -12.78
N GLN A 45 18.52 3.13 -11.88
CA GLN A 45 18.78 3.77 -10.58
C GLN A 45 19.37 5.18 -10.72
N GLN A 46 20.30 5.37 -11.65
CA GLN A 46 20.97 6.66 -11.83
C GLN A 46 19.99 7.76 -12.29
N PRO A 47 19.19 7.58 -13.37
CA PRO A 47 18.16 8.57 -13.73
C PRO A 47 17.07 8.76 -12.67
N LEU A 48 16.71 7.72 -11.92
CA LEU A 48 15.75 7.84 -10.81
C LEU A 48 16.27 8.76 -9.72
N LEU A 49 17.52 8.59 -9.31
CA LEU A 49 18.18 9.39 -8.29
C LEU A 49 18.35 10.85 -8.74
N GLU A 50 18.80 11.08 -9.97
CA GLU A 50 18.94 12.42 -10.55
C GLU A 50 17.59 13.16 -10.56
N TRP A 51 16.54 12.48 -11.01
CA TRP A 51 15.21 13.06 -11.01
C TRP A 51 14.67 13.32 -9.59
N ALA A 52 14.81 12.36 -8.67
CA ALA A 52 14.36 12.53 -7.28
C ALA A 52 15.05 13.74 -6.61
N ASN A 53 16.36 13.89 -6.82
CA ASN A 53 17.11 15.06 -6.33
C ASN A 53 16.59 16.37 -6.93
N SER A 54 16.23 16.39 -8.21
CA SER A 54 15.71 17.60 -8.87
C SER A 54 14.41 18.15 -8.28
N ILE A 55 13.63 17.29 -7.60
CA ILE A 55 12.39 17.66 -6.90
C ILE A 55 12.51 17.57 -5.38
N SER A 56 13.74 17.48 -4.85
CA SER A 56 14.03 17.39 -3.40
C SER A 56 13.34 16.21 -2.70
N VAL A 57 13.20 15.06 -3.38
CA VAL A 57 12.65 13.81 -2.83
C VAL A 57 13.78 12.86 -2.47
N ARG A 58 13.70 12.24 -1.28
CA ARG A 58 14.68 11.25 -0.84
C ARG A 58 14.54 9.96 -1.64
N CYS A 59 15.65 9.38 -2.06
CA CYS A 59 15.68 8.11 -2.79
C CYS A 59 16.69 7.15 -2.15
N ILE A 60 16.25 5.93 -1.84
CA ILE A 60 17.06 4.84 -1.30
C ILE A 60 17.23 3.81 -2.40
N LEU A 61 18.47 3.55 -2.81
CA LEU A 61 18.80 2.58 -3.86
C LEU A 61 19.34 1.30 -3.22
N LYS A 62 18.59 0.19 -3.32
CA LYS A 62 19.05 -1.11 -2.84
C LYS A 62 19.93 -1.80 -3.89
N PRO A 63 20.90 -2.63 -3.48
CA PRO A 63 21.77 -3.34 -4.41
C PRO A 63 21.08 -4.53 -5.09
N SER A 64 19.98 -5.03 -4.53
CA SER A 64 19.27 -6.20 -5.04
C SER A 64 17.81 -6.21 -4.57
N ASN A 65 16.99 -6.96 -5.32
CA ASN A 65 15.60 -7.16 -4.99
C ASN A 65 15.44 -8.06 -3.77
N SER A 66 14.89 -7.54 -2.67
CA SER A 66 14.60 -8.32 -1.47
C SER A 66 13.11 -8.41 -1.14
N GLY A 67 12.25 -7.95 -2.05
CA GLY A 67 10.80 -8.06 -1.95
C GLY A 67 10.14 -6.85 -1.30
N PHE A 68 8.82 -6.81 -1.40
CA PHE A 68 8.01 -5.65 -1.07
C PHE A 68 8.15 -5.23 0.40
N SER A 69 7.97 -6.16 1.34
CA SER A 69 8.07 -5.88 2.78
C SER A 69 9.42 -5.28 3.17
N ALA A 70 10.52 -5.86 2.69
CA ALA A 70 11.87 -5.39 3.01
C ALA A 70 12.15 -3.99 2.41
N THR A 71 11.64 -3.74 1.20
CA THR A 71 11.71 -2.43 0.52
C THR A 71 10.93 -1.36 1.28
N VAL A 72 9.68 -1.65 1.64
CA VAL A 72 8.85 -0.74 2.45
C VAL A 72 9.50 -0.49 3.81
N ASN A 73 9.98 -1.53 4.47
CA ASN A 73 10.64 -1.42 5.78
C ASN A 73 11.90 -0.54 5.72
N ALA A 74 12.68 -0.58 4.63
CA ALA A 74 13.83 0.32 4.46
C ALA A 74 13.39 1.79 4.45
N GLY A 75 12.28 2.12 3.77
CA GLY A 75 11.70 3.46 3.80
C GLY A 75 11.15 3.85 5.16
N ILE A 76 10.42 2.94 5.84
CA ILE A 76 9.86 3.20 7.19
C ILE A 76 10.95 3.49 8.22
N ARG A 77 12.11 2.84 8.13
CA ARG A 77 13.23 3.08 9.05
C ARG A 77 13.81 4.49 8.92
N GLU A 78 13.76 5.07 7.73
CA GLU A 78 14.22 6.43 7.43
C GLU A 78 13.13 7.51 7.60
N ALA A 79 11.88 7.11 7.80
CA ALA A 79 10.74 8.00 7.94
C ALA A 79 10.80 8.83 9.24
N GLN A 80 10.46 10.11 9.17
CA GLN A 80 10.43 11.04 10.31
C GLN A 80 9.00 11.41 10.75
N GLY A 81 7.99 11.13 9.93
CA GLY A 81 6.59 11.41 10.20
C GLY A 81 6.00 10.57 11.33
N ALA A 82 4.97 11.12 11.98
CA ALA A 82 4.18 10.39 12.98
C ALA A 82 3.23 9.36 12.33
N TYR A 83 2.99 9.52 11.02
CA TYR A 83 2.21 8.63 10.19
C TYR A 83 3.04 8.18 9.00
N ILE A 84 2.88 6.93 8.61
CA ILE A 84 3.45 6.36 7.39
C ILE A 84 2.33 6.22 6.38
N LEU A 85 2.55 6.73 5.17
CA LEU A 85 1.67 6.48 4.04
C LEU A 85 2.41 5.61 3.04
N LEU A 86 2.00 4.35 2.93
CA LEU A 86 2.51 3.44 1.92
C LEU A 86 1.72 3.66 0.62
N VAL A 87 2.43 3.87 -0.48
CA VAL A 87 1.85 4.14 -1.79
C VAL A 87 2.59 3.32 -2.83
N ASN A 88 1.89 2.41 -3.51
CA ASN A 88 2.48 1.74 -4.67
C ASN A 88 2.83 2.77 -5.76
N ASN A 89 3.92 2.52 -6.48
CA ASN A 89 4.43 3.43 -7.50
C ASN A 89 3.50 3.62 -8.71
N ASP A 90 2.45 2.81 -8.87
CA ASP A 90 1.47 2.85 -9.96
C ASP A 90 0.10 3.39 -9.52
N ILE A 91 0.08 4.10 -8.39
CA ILE A 91 -1.07 4.91 -7.96
C ILE A 91 -1.05 6.27 -8.68
N VAL A 92 -2.23 6.73 -9.11
CA VAL A 92 -2.48 8.06 -9.63
C VAL A 92 -3.58 8.72 -8.80
N PHE A 93 -3.24 9.84 -8.16
CA PHE A 93 -4.18 10.64 -7.39
C PHE A 93 -4.91 11.61 -8.32
N HIS A 94 -6.24 11.68 -8.24
CA HIS A 94 -7.06 12.44 -9.18
C HIS A 94 -7.97 13.48 -8.53
N GLU A 95 -8.19 13.41 -7.22
CA GLU A 95 -9.12 14.29 -6.48
C GLU A 95 -8.41 14.89 -5.27
N PRO A 96 -8.31 16.23 -5.14
CA PRO A 96 -7.81 16.86 -3.92
C PRO A 96 -8.62 16.47 -2.67
N GLY A 97 -8.00 16.51 -1.49
CA GLY A 97 -8.66 16.22 -0.21
C GLY A 97 -8.70 14.74 0.20
N TRP A 98 -8.33 13.82 -0.70
CA TRP A 98 -8.26 12.37 -0.42
C TRP A 98 -7.45 12.05 0.86
N LEU A 99 -6.28 12.68 1.02
CA LEU A 99 -5.42 12.45 2.17
C LEU A 99 -6.03 13.01 3.45
N GLY A 100 -6.77 14.12 3.35
CA GLY A 100 -7.52 14.71 4.45
C GLY A 100 -8.56 13.73 5.01
N HIS A 101 -9.29 13.02 4.15
CA HIS A 101 -10.26 12.01 4.58
C HIS A 101 -9.60 10.83 5.32
N MET A 102 -8.43 10.35 4.84
CA MET A 102 -7.68 9.30 5.53
C MET A 102 -7.17 9.78 6.88
N MET A 103 -6.64 11.00 6.94
CA MET A 103 -6.14 11.61 8.18
C MET A 103 -7.27 11.85 9.19
N GLN A 104 -8.41 12.35 8.75
CA GLN A 104 -9.59 12.50 9.61
C GLN A 104 -10.02 11.15 10.18
N SER A 105 -10.01 10.10 9.36
CA SER A 105 -10.40 8.74 9.76
C SER A 105 -9.45 8.17 10.82
N ILE A 106 -8.13 8.28 10.62
CA ILE A 106 -7.15 7.72 11.56
C ILE A 106 -7.12 8.48 12.89
N GLN A 107 -7.52 9.76 12.87
CA GLN A 107 -7.56 10.63 14.06
C GLN A 107 -8.89 10.55 14.82
N GLN A 108 -9.92 9.86 14.31
CA GLN A 108 -11.21 9.74 15.00
C GLN A 108 -11.10 9.06 16.37
N ALA A 109 -10.15 8.13 16.54
CA ALA A 109 -9.93 7.45 17.79
C ALA A 109 -8.46 7.03 17.93
N PRO A 110 -7.91 7.06 19.16
CA PRO A 110 -6.51 6.71 19.39
C PRO A 110 -6.20 5.25 19.11
N ASN A 111 -7.20 4.36 19.02
CA ASN A 111 -7.02 2.95 18.69
C ASN A 111 -7.23 2.60 17.21
N ILE A 112 -7.35 3.59 16.31
CA ILE A 112 -7.35 3.36 14.86
C ILE A 112 -5.91 3.42 14.36
N ALA A 113 -5.35 2.28 13.97
CA ALA A 113 -3.94 2.20 13.58
C ALA A 113 -3.70 2.33 12.09
N ILE A 114 -4.66 1.87 11.28
CA ILE A 114 -4.50 1.68 9.84
C ILE A 114 -5.76 2.15 9.11
N VAL A 115 -5.57 2.91 8.04
CA VAL A 115 -6.64 3.36 7.13
C VAL A 115 -6.26 3.04 5.69
N GLY A 116 -7.10 2.30 4.98
CA GLY A 116 -6.97 2.06 3.53
C GLY A 116 -7.96 2.89 2.72
N ALA A 117 -7.54 3.39 1.56
CA ALA A 117 -8.39 4.15 0.64
C ALA A 117 -9.18 3.24 -0.31
N ARG A 118 -10.21 3.78 -0.97
CA ARG A 118 -10.84 3.15 -2.13
C ARG A 118 -9.91 3.22 -3.33
N LEU A 119 -9.65 2.09 -3.98
CA LEU A 119 -8.87 2.06 -5.21
C LEU A 119 -9.76 1.74 -6.40
N LEU A 120 -9.50 2.43 -7.51
CA LEU A 120 -10.23 2.29 -8.76
C LEU A 120 -9.30 1.74 -9.85
N TYR A 121 -9.86 0.91 -10.72
CA TYR A 121 -9.28 0.63 -12.02
C TYR A 121 -9.41 1.87 -12.93
N SER A 122 -8.61 1.94 -13.99
CA SER A 122 -8.66 3.04 -14.98
C SER A 122 -10.01 3.19 -15.68
N ASN A 123 -10.83 2.14 -15.71
CA ASN A 123 -12.20 2.16 -16.25
C ASN A 123 -13.25 2.63 -15.23
N GLN A 124 -12.84 3.23 -14.10
CA GLN A 124 -13.71 3.73 -13.03
C GLN A 124 -14.58 2.65 -12.38
N THR A 125 -14.13 1.40 -12.38
CA THR A 125 -14.67 0.34 -11.51
C THR A 125 -13.81 0.19 -10.27
N ILE A 126 -14.41 -0.27 -9.18
CA ILE A 126 -13.73 -0.45 -7.90
C ILE A 126 -12.76 -1.63 -8.02
N GLN A 127 -11.54 -1.43 -7.55
CA GLN A 127 -10.52 -2.46 -7.39
C GLN A 127 -10.35 -2.85 -5.92
N HIS A 128 -10.44 -1.89 -5.00
CA HIS A 128 -10.34 -2.13 -3.56
C HIS A 128 -11.37 -1.34 -2.78
N GLY A 129 -12.15 -2.05 -1.98
CA GLY A 129 -13.08 -1.49 -1.01
C GLY A 129 -12.87 -2.04 0.40
N GLY A 130 -11.67 -2.49 0.77
CA GLY A 130 -11.43 -3.37 1.94
C GLY A 130 -11.27 -4.85 1.55
N VAL A 131 -10.57 -5.63 2.39
CA VAL A 131 -10.29 -7.05 2.14
C VAL A 131 -11.21 -7.94 2.98
N PHE A 132 -11.72 -9.02 2.39
CA PHE A 132 -12.49 -10.05 3.07
C PHE A 132 -12.04 -11.46 2.68
N TYR A 133 -12.30 -12.44 3.55
CA TYR A 133 -12.04 -13.84 3.25
C TYR A 133 -13.10 -14.38 2.28
N SER A 134 -12.69 -14.74 1.07
CA SER A 134 -13.59 -15.21 0.00
C SER A 134 -13.79 -16.73 0.02
N GLY A 135 -13.13 -17.44 0.94
CA GLY A 135 -13.21 -18.90 1.06
C GLY A 135 -12.00 -19.63 0.45
N ARG A 136 -11.88 -20.92 0.78
CA ARG A 136 -10.81 -21.84 0.28
C ARG A 136 -9.38 -21.28 0.47
N GLY A 137 -9.15 -20.59 1.57
CA GLY A 137 -7.85 -20.00 1.87
C GLY A 137 -7.52 -18.77 1.02
N ASN A 138 -8.50 -18.06 0.45
CA ASN A 138 -8.28 -16.86 -0.35
C ASN A 138 -8.94 -15.63 0.26
N PHE A 139 -8.40 -14.48 -0.12
CA PHE A 139 -8.98 -13.17 0.14
C PHE A 139 -9.41 -12.53 -1.17
N ASP A 140 -10.39 -11.63 -1.09
CA ASP A 140 -10.78 -10.78 -2.20
C ASP A 140 -11.11 -9.37 -1.69
N HIS A 141 -11.36 -8.47 -2.64
CA HIS A 141 -11.61 -7.06 -2.41
C HIS A 141 -13.12 -6.81 -2.46
N ARG A 142 -13.65 -6.13 -1.44
CA ARG A 142 -15.07 -5.76 -1.41
C ARG A 142 -15.40 -4.83 -2.58
N TYR A 143 -16.60 -4.99 -3.13
CA TYR A 143 -17.15 -4.17 -4.21
C TYR A 143 -16.36 -4.21 -5.53
N ARG A 144 -15.37 -5.10 -5.67
CA ARG A 144 -14.54 -5.20 -6.88
C ARG A 144 -15.41 -5.35 -8.13
N PHE A 145 -15.04 -4.63 -9.20
CA PHE A 145 -15.73 -4.53 -10.49
C PHE A 145 -17.07 -3.77 -10.49
N LEU A 146 -17.57 -3.31 -9.33
CA LEU A 146 -18.73 -2.42 -9.29
C LEU A 146 -18.33 -0.99 -9.70
N PRO A 147 -19.27 -0.15 -10.15
CA PRO A 147 -18.99 1.25 -10.48
C PRO A 147 -18.38 2.03 -9.31
N ALA A 148 -17.51 2.99 -9.60
CA ALA A 148 -16.87 3.84 -8.58
C ALA A 148 -17.87 4.46 -7.60
N ASN A 149 -19.04 4.89 -8.07
CA ASN A 149 -20.08 5.52 -7.27
C ASN A 149 -21.02 4.53 -6.55
N HIS A 150 -20.68 3.24 -6.46
CA HIS A 150 -21.46 2.25 -5.73
C HIS A 150 -21.62 2.69 -4.25
N PRO A 151 -22.84 3.03 -3.77
CA PRO A 151 -22.99 3.76 -2.51
C PRO A 151 -22.39 3.06 -1.28
N PRO A 152 -22.53 1.73 -1.09
CA PRO A 152 -21.85 1.01 -0.01
C PRO A 152 -20.33 1.12 -0.01
N ALA A 153 -19.70 1.43 -1.15
CA ALA A 153 -18.25 1.60 -1.23
C ALA A 153 -17.79 3.01 -0.84
N LEU A 154 -18.70 3.97 -0.64
CA LEU A 154 -18.36 5.36 -0.34
C LEU A 154 -18.28 5.65 1.17
N ILE A 155 -18.66 4.70 2.01
CA ILE A 155 -18.69 4.87 3.47
C ILE A 155 -17.32 4.63 4.11
N VAL A 156 -17.18 5.13 5.34
CA VAL A 156 -16.05 4.80 6.24
C VAL A 156 -16.49 3.70 7.18
N GLU A 157 -15.72 2.62 7.31
CA GLU A 157 -16.12 1.45 8.11
C GLU A 157 -14.93 0.64 8.65
N ASP A 158 -15.16 -0.06 9.76
CA ASP A 158 -14.21 -1.04 10.28
C ASP A 158 -14.14 -2.28 9.37
N VAL A 159 -12.92 -2.73 9.11
CA VAL A 159 -12.63 -3.92 8.33
C VAL A 159 -11.61 -4.81 9.02
N ASN A 160 -11.39 -6.00 8.47
CA ASN A 160 -10.35 -6.90 8.96
C ASN A 160 -8.98 -6.60 8.36
N ALA A 161 -8.94 -6.16 7.11
CA ALA A 161 -7.73 -5.78 6.42
C ALA A 161 -8.04 -4.85 5.24
N VAL A 162 -6.99 -4.16 4.79
CA VAL A 162 -6.95 -3.31 3.61
C VAL A 162 -5.67 -3.62 2.84
N THR A 163 -5.60 -3.22 1.57
CA THR A 163 -4.42 -3.51 0.74
C THR A 163 -3.26 -2.57 1.05
N GLY A 164 -2.03 -3.07 0.89
CA GLY A 164 -0.79 -2.29 0.98
C GLY A 164 -0.57 -1.33 -0.18
N ALA A 165 -1.43 -1.28 -1.20
CA ALA A 165 -1.26 -0.38 -2.34
C ALA A 165 -1.45 1.10 -2.00
N LEU A 166 -2.35 1.44 -1.06
CA LEU A 166 -2.50 2.79 -0.53
C LEU A 166 -3.00 2.73 0.93
N LEU A 167 -2.08 2.88 1.87
CA LEU A 167 -2.30 2.55 3.27
C LEU A 167 -1.67 3.60 4.21
N LEU A 168 -2.49 4.26 5.03
CA LEU A 168 -2.04 5.17 6.08
C LEU A 168 -1.94 4.44 7.42
N ILE A 169 -0.82 4.58 8.12
CA ILE A 169 -0.49 3.83 9.33
C ILE A 169 0.01 4.80 10.41
N ARG A 170 -0.46 4.68 11.66
CA ARG A 170 0.17 5.36 12.80
C ARG A 170 1.52 4.72 13.10
N LYS A 171 2.60 5.50 13.17
CA LYS A 171 3.96 4.95 13.31
C LYS A 171 4.18 4.22 14.65
N ASP A 172 3.44 4.57 15.70
CA ASP A 172 3.52 3.91 17.00
C ASP A 172 2.95 2.49 17.01
N LEU A 173 2.08 2.13 16.05
CA LEU A 173 1.63 0.75 15.84
C LEU A 173 2.82 -0.23 15.79
N PHE A 174 3.92 0.16 15.16
CA PHE A 174 5.07 -0.71 14.99
C PHE A 174 5.76 -1.11 16.30
N GLN A 175 5.51 -0.40 17.40
CA GLN A 175 5.99 -0.79 18.72
C GLN A 175 5.25 -2.03 19.24
N ASP A 176 3.97 -2.18 18.89
CA ASP A 176 3.13 -3.29 19.35
C ASP A 176 3.25 -4.54 18.48
N VAL A 177 3.41 -4.36 17.17
CA VAL A 177 3.32 -5.45 16.19
C VAL A 177 4.58 -5.66 15.37
N GLY A 178 5.56 -4.75 15.43
CA GLY A 178 6.71 -4.74 14.52
C GLY A 178 6.35 -4.28 13.10
N LEU A 179 7.35 -4.19 12.23
CA LEU A 179 7.20 -3.74 10.84
C LEU A 179 6.41 -4.75 9.97
N LEU A 180 6.40 -4.56 8.64
CA LEU A 180 5.88 -5.57 7.71
C LEU A 180 6.76 -6.81 7.81
N SER A 181 6.14 -8.00 7.79
CA SER A 181 6.88 -9.25 7.93
C SER A 181 7.62 -9.57 6.63
N GLU A 182 8.96 -9.57 6.70
CA GLU A 182 9.83 -9.90 5.56
C GLU A 182 9.77 -11.40 5.17
N ALA A 183 9.01 -12.21 5.90
CA ALA A 183 8.64 -13.57 5.49
C ALA A 183 7.74 -13.59 4.25
N TYR A 184 7.04 -12.48 3.97
CA TYR A 184 6.28 -12.28 2.75
C TYR A 184 7.11 -11.44 1.77
N HIS A 185 7.60 -12.10 0.72
CA HIS A 185 8.30 -11.41 -0.36
C HIS A 185 7.35 -10.51 -1.17
N ILE A 186 6.11 -10.95 -1.34
CA ILE A 186 5.02 -10.24 -2.03
C ILE A 186 3.67 -10.87 -1.63
N ALA A 187 2.63 -10.04 -1.56
CA ALA A 187 1.28 -10.40 -1.14
C ALA A 187 1.17 -10.92 0.31
N TYR A 188 0.00 -10.71 0.91
CA TYR A 188 -0.35 -11.07 2.28
C TYR A 188 0.39 -10.30 3.40
N GLU A 189 1.44 -9.52 3.10
CA GLU A 189 2.11 -8.70 4.11
C GLU A 189 1.21 -7.63 4.75
N ASP A 190 0.29 -7.09 3.96
CA ASP A 190 -0.69 -6.07 4.33
C ASP A 190 -1.79 -6.67 5.21
N ILE A 191 -2.33 -7.82 4.82
CA ILE A 191 -3.30 -8.59 5.60
C ILE A 191 -2.67 -9.04 6.92
N ASP A 192 -1.43 -9.54 6.90
CA ASP A 192 -0.71 -9.96 8.09
C ASP A 192 -0.48 -8.82 9.08
N LEU A 193 -0.12 -7.63 8.59
CA LEU A 193 0.02 -6.43 9.42
C LEU A 193 -1.32 -6.05 10.05
N CYS A 194 -2.41 -6.03 9.27
CA CYS A 194 -3.75 -5.75 9.79
C CYS A 194 -4.18 -6.77 10.85
N TYR A 195 -3.93 -8.06 10.61
CA TYR A 195 -4.31 -9.12 11.55
C TYR A 195 -3.50 -9.05 12.86
N ARG A 196 -2.19 -8.78 12.79
CA ARG A 196 -1.37 -8.52 13.99
C ARG A 196 -1.86 -7.31 14.77
N ALA A 197 -2.20 -6.22 14.07
CA ALA A 197 -2.75 -5.02 14.70
C ALA A 197 -4.06 -5.33 15.43
N LYS A 198 -4.98 -6.05 14.78
CA LYS A 198 -6.25 -6.47 15.41
C LYS A 198 -6.07 -7.35 16.64
N GLN A 199 -5.10 -8.27 16.64
CA GLN A 199 -4.78 -9.07 17.83
C GLN A 199 -4.35 -8.23 19.05
N LYS A 200 -3.87 -7.01 18.83
CA LYS A 200 -3.48 -6.06 19.86
C LYS A 200 -4.59 -5.05 20.20
N GLY A 201 -5.79 -5.22 19.66
CA GLY A 201 -6.94 -4.33 19.90
C GLY A 201 -6.98 -3.09 19.02
N TRP A 202 -6.09 -2.99 18.02
CA TRP A 202 -6.14 -1.90 17.04
C TRP A 202 -7.27 -2.11 16.03
N ARG A 203 -7.87 -0.99 15.61
CA ARG A 203 -8.89 -0.93 14.56
C ARG A 203 -8.26 -0.62 13.22
N ILE A 204 -8.85 -1.21 12.19
CA ILE A 204 -8.47 -1.05 10.78
C ILE A 204 -9.68 -0.49 10.06
N ILE A 205 -9.50 0.63 9.39
CA ILE A 205 -10.59 1.37 8.75
C ILE A 205 -10.40 1.36 7.24
N TYR A 206 -11.48 1.10 6.53
CA TYR A 206 -11.62 1.44 5.12
C TYR A 206 -12.26 2.83 5.01
N CYS A 207 -11.65 3.73 4.24
CA CYS A 207 -12.14 5.08 4.01
C CYS A 207 -12.63 5.23 2.56
N GLY A 208 -13.92 4.97 2.32
CA GLY A 208 -14.52 5.07 0.98
C GLY A 208 -14.55 6.48 0.37
N ALA A 209 -14.42 7.51 1.22
CA ALA A 209 -14.34 8.91 0.83
C ALA A 209 -12.97 9.32 0.25
N ALA A 210 -11.91 8.56 0.52
CA ALA A 210 -10.61 8.75 -0.12
C ALA A 210 -10.50 7.81 -1.33
N SER A 211 -10.16 8.32 -2.50
CA SER A 211 -9.92 7.48 -3.69
C SER A 211 -8.70 7.85 -4.50
N ALA A 212 -8.14 6.82 -5.15
CA ALA A 212 -7.10 6.95 -6.15
C ALA A 212 -7.27 5.88 -7.24
N ILE A 213 -6.68 6.11 -8.40
CA ILE A 213 -6.61 5.12 -9.49
C ILE A 213 -5.35 4.29 -9.27
N HIS A 214 -5.45 2.97 -9.39
CA HIS A 214 -4.32 2.06 -9.33
C HIS A 214 -4.19 1.37 -10.69
N LEU A 215 -3.10 1.64 -11.40
CA LEU A 215 -2.86 1.22 -12.79
C LEU A 215 -2.45 -0.27 -12.92
N GLU A 216 -2.93 -1.11 -12.00
CA GLU A 216 -2.51 -2.49 -11.74
C GLU A 216 -2.20 -3.29 -13.02
N GLY A 217 -1.05 -3.97 -13.00
CA GLY A 217 -0.72 -5.00 -14.00
C GLY A 217 0.35 -4.65 -15.01
N GLN A 218 0.92 -3.44 -14.96
CA GLN A 218 2.04 -3.05 -15.83
C GLN A 218 3.31 -3.89 -15.56
N THR A 219 3.50 -4.41 -14.34
CA THR A 219 4.72 -5.16 -13.93
C THR A 219 4.52 -6.66 -13.66
N ARG A 220 3.32 -7.07 -13.22
CA ARG A 220 3.09 -8.43 -12.65
C ARG A 220 2.30 -9.37 -13.56
N GLY A 221 1.48 -8.82 -14.47
CA GLY A 221 0.41 -9.54 -15.15
C GLY A 221 -0.75 -9.86 -14.19
N THR A 222 -1.97 -9.50 -14.60
CA THR A 222 -3.19 -9.54 -13.77
C THR A 222 -4.05 -10.79 -14.00
N THR A 223 -3.73 -11.58 -15.03
CA THR A 223 -4.49 -12.78 -15.39
C THR A 223 -3.61 -14.02 -15.29
N PRO A 224 -4.17 -15.22 -15.06
CA PRO A 224 -3.39 -16.46 -15.09
C PRO A 224 -2.58 -16.65 -16.38
N ALA A 225 -3.03 -16.07 -17.51
CA ALA A 225 -2.41 -16.18 -18.82
C ALA A 225 -1.17 -15.30 -19.01
N ASN A 226 -1.08 -14.16 -18.30
CA ASN A 226 0.05 -13.22 -18.42
C ASN A 226 0.84 -13.03 -17.11
N LYS A 227 0.48 -13.74 -16.05
CA LYS A 227 1.16 -13.65 -14.76
C LYS A 227 2.54 -14.30 -14.83
N ASN A 228 3.56 -13.53 -14.49
CA ASN A 228 4.93 -14.04 -14.46
C ASN A 228 5.04 -15.25 -13.50
N PRO A 229 5.63 -16.39 -13.94
CA PRO A 229 5.77 -17.58 -13.10
C PRO A 229 6.49 -17.34 -11.77
N PHE A 230 7.47 -16.43 -11.75
CA PHE A 230 8.19 -16.04 -10.53
C PHE A 230 7.24 -15.42 -9.50
N TRP A 231 6.45 -14.42 -9.90
CA TRP A 231 5.49 -13.76 -9.01
C TRP A 231 4.41 -14.71 -8.53
N ARG A 232 3.89 -15.56 -9.42
CA ARG A 232 2.92 -16.60 -9.05
C ARG A 232 3.46 -17.54 -7.97
N LYS A 233 4.71 -18.00 -8.12
CA LYS A 233 5.37 -18.85 -7.11
C LYS A 233 5.50 -18.13 -5.77
N LYS A 234 5.93 -16.87 -5.78
CA LYS A 234 6.12 -16.07 -4.56
C LYS A 234 4.81 -15.80 -3.81
N GLU A 235 3.72 -15.53 -4.52
CA GLU A 235 2.40 -15.39 -3.89
C GLU A 235 1.88 -16.71 -3.31
N MET A 236 2.16 -17.85 -3.94
CA MET A 236 1.82 -19.16 -3.37
C MET A 236 2.61 -19.45 -2.09
N GLU A 237 3.92 -19.14 -2.07
CA GLU A 237 4.76 -19.21 -0.87
C GLU A 237 4.18 -18.31 0.24
N ALA A 238 3.87 -17.05 -0.07
CA ALA A 238 3.26 -16.12 0.87
C ALA A 238 1.93 -16.61 1.44
N LYS A 239 1.06 -17.17 0.59
CA LYS A 239 -0.21 -17.78 1.01
C LYS A 239 0.01 -18.94 1.99
N MET A 240 0.96 -19.84 1.70
CA MET A 240 1.28 -20.96 2.61
C MET A 240 1.81 -20.45 3.95
N THR A 241 2.72 -19.48 3.93
CA THR A 241 3.24 -18.82 5.15
C THR A 241 2.11 -18.19 5.96
N PHE A 242 1.21 -17.45 5.30
CA PHE A 242 0.07 -16.80 5.96
C PHE A 242 -0.82 -17.82 6.66
N TRP A 243 -1.26 -18.86 5.95
CA TRP A 243 -2.13 -19.86 6.55
C TRP A 243 -1.42 -20.71 7.61
N SER A 244 -0.12 -20.99 7.47
CA SER A 244 0.64 -21.66 8.55
C SER A 244 0.66 -20.83 9.84
N LYS A 245 0.62 -19.50 9.75
CA LYS A 245 0.61 -18.59 10.90
C LYS A 245 -0.79 -18.36 11.48
N TRP A 246 -1.80 -18.23 10.62
CA TRP A 246 -3.14 -17.75 10.99
C TRP A 246 -4.22 -18.82 11.01
N MET A 247 -3.90 -20.07 10.66
CA MET A 247 -4.88 -21.17 10.73
C MET A 247 -5.41 -21.34 12.15
N GLY A 248 -6.75 -21.35 12.28
CA GLY A 248 -7.43 -21.54 13.57
C GLY A 248 -7.61 -20.27 14.41
N VAL A 249 -7.05 -19.12 14.00
CA VAL A 249 -7.28 -17.84 14.67
C VAL A 249 -8.66 -17.29 14.30
N ARG A 250 -9.49 -16.98 15.31
CA ARG A 250 -10.79 -16.32 15.14
C ARG A 250 -10.66 -14.84 15.51
N PHE A 251 -11.31 -13.97 14.75
CA PHE A 251 -11.42 -12.53 15.01
C PHE A 251 -12.89 -12.16 15.21
#